data_AF-A0A8S3XEG0-F1
#
_entry.id   AF-A0A8S3XEG0-F1
#
_cell.length_a   1.000
_cell.length_b   1.000
_cell.length_c   1.000
_cell.angle_alpha   90.00
_cell.angle_beta   90.00
_cell.angle_gamma   90.00
#
_symmetry.space_group_name_H-M   'P 1'
#
loop_
_entity.id
_entity.type
_entity.pdbx_description
1 polymer ?
#
loop_
_entity_poly.entity_id
_entity_poly.type
_entity_poly.pdbx_seq_one_letter_code
_entity_poly.pdbx_strand_id
1 'polypeptide(L)'
;MFRPWELSNSASTSDENSVQRRKRHLSSDAQDIVLSVYNKLLKRMGDKGVIKEASELTNVPIRTVCRIVSAGSNHLPRKRTKISFKRIDNFTEEHVRRTIYNFYLNNEIPTLREIYQSLMRSEAGFEYSETTLWRLLKKLGFKYGKCSSQ
;
A
#
# COMPACT_ATOMS: atom_id res chain seq x y z
N MET A 1 24.38 56.85 -30.39
CA MET A 1 25.04 55.93 -29.43
C MET A 1 24.53 54.52 -29.70
N PHE A 2 25.37 53.64 -30.21
CA PHE A 2 25.03 52.26 -30.63
C PHE A 2 25.49 51.26 -29.56
N ARG A 3 24.63 50.30 -29.16
CA ARG A 3 24.99 49.23 -28.19
C ARG A 3 25.37 47.92 -28.92
N PRO A 4 26.61 47.41 -28.77
CA PRO A 4 27.17 46.31 -29.58
C PRO A 4 26.62 44.86 -29.43
N TRP A 5 25.43 44.63 -28.90
CA TRP A 5 24.90 43.26 -28.71
C TRP A 5 23.59 42.95 -29.44
N GLU A 6 23.15 43.83 -30.35
CA GLU A 6 21.93 43.60 -31.15
C GLU A 6 22.21 43.05 -32.56
N LEU A 7 23.06 42.04 -32.69
CA LEU A 7 23.12 41.25 -33.93
C LEU A 7 23.37 39.78 -33.61
N SER A 8 22.30 39.06 -33.27
CA SER A 8 21.91 37.80 -33.91
C SER A 8 20.73 37.18 -33.16
N ASN A 9 19.52 37.47 -33.65
CA ASN A 9 18.34 36.69 -33.32
C ASN A 9 17.98 35.90 -34.59
N SER A 10 18.15 34.58 -34.56
CA SER A 10 17.52 33.68 -35.53
C SER A 10 17.38 32.29 -34.93
N ALA A 11 16.16 31.99 -34.49
CA ALA A 11 15.46 30.70 -34.54
C ALA A 11 14.60 30.51 -33.27
N SER A 12 13.38 31.02 -33.33
CA SER A 12 12.26 30.46 -32.60
C SER A 12 12.11 28.98 -32.96
N THR A 13 11.88 28.10 -32.00
CA THR A 13 10.68 27.24 -31.92
C THR A 13 10.84 26.13 -30.90
N SER A 14 9.74 25.87 -30.17
CA SER A 14 9.43 24.67 -29.38
C SER A 14 10.11 24.65 -28.00
N ASP A 15 9.46 25.10 -26.92
CA ASP A 15 8.28 24.48 -26.30
C ASP A 15 8.35 22.95 -26.20
N GLU A 16 8.05 22.49 -24.97
CA GLU A 16 7.71 21.11 -24.59
C GLU A 16 8.78 20.02 -24.66
N ASN A 17 9.43 19.77 -23.52
CA ASN A 17 9.59 18.38 -23.08
C ASN A 17 9.80 18.24 -21.56
N SER A 18 8.99 18.93 -20.75
CA SER A 18 8.69 18.43 -19.40
C SER A 18 7.69 17.27 -19.49
N VAL A 19 7.97 16.27 -20.34
CA VAL A 19 7.29 14.98 -20.24
C VAL A 19 7.70 14.44 -18.89
N GLN A 20 6.78 14.51 -17.93
CA GLN A 20 6.86 13.85 -16.65
C GLN A 20 7.45 12.46 -16.90
N ARG A 21 8.73 12.27 -16.56
CA ARG A 21 9.44 11.01 -16.83
C ARG A 21 8.68 9.95 -16.08
N ARG A 22 7.80 9.22 -16.78
CA ARG A 22 7.05 8.10 -16.21
C ARG A 22 8.08 7.23 -15.53
N LYS A 23 7.88 6.93 -14.25
CA LYS A 23 8.78 6.06 -13.49
C LYS A 23 8.78 4.70 -14.18
N ARG A 24 9.74 4.46 -15.09
CA ARG A 24 9.88 3.20 -15.80
C ARG A 24 10.40 2.18 -14.79
N HIS A 25 9.54 1.24 -14.41
CA HIS A 25 9.98 0.09 -13.64
C HIS A 25 10.76 -0.84 -14.57
N LEU A 26 11.92 -1.33 -14.13
CA LEU A 26 12.67 -2.33 -14.88
C LEU A 26 11.91 -3.66 -14.76
N SER A 27 11.72 -4.39 -15.87
CA SER A 27 11.07 -5.70 -15.82
C SER A 27 11.75 -6.63 -14.83
N SER A 28 11.00 -7.58 -14.25
CA SER A 28 11.50 -8.56 -13.29
C SER A 28 12.71 -9.31 -13.85
N ASP A 29 12.58 -9.84 -15.06
CA ASP A 29 13.63 -10.60 -15.75
C ASP A 29 14.88 -9.74 -16.01
N ALA A 30 14.68 -8.46 -16.31
CA ALA A 30 15.80 -7.53 -16.52
C ALA A 30 16.55 -7.25 -15.20
N GLN A 31 15.87 -7.24 -14.06
CA GLN A 31 16.53 -7.13 -12.75
C GLN A 31 17.35 -8.40 -12.44
N ASP A 32 16.88 -9.58 -12.84
CA ASP A 32 17.62 -10.84 -12.69
C ASP A 32 18.87 -10.91 -13.53
N ILE A 33 18.79 -10.44 -14.78
CA ILE A 33 19.96 -10.36 -15.65
C ILE A 33 21.01 -9.45 -15.01
N VAL A 34 20.61 -8.29 -14.48
CA VAL A 34 21.52 -7.36 -13.78
C VAL A 34 22.16 -8.02 -12.55
N LEU A 35 21.37 -8.71 -11.74
CA LEU A 35 21.87 -9.40 -10.55
C LEU A 35 22.84 -10.55 -10.90
N SER A 36 22.52 -11.32 -11.94
CA SER A 36 23.35 -12.42 -12.45
C SER A 36 24.70 -11.90 -12.98
N VAL A 37 24.69 -10.82 -13.77
CA VAL A 37 25.89 -10.17 -14.28
C VAL A 37 26.76 -9.65 -13.13
N TYR A 38 26.15 -8.95 -12.16
CA TYR A 38 26.86 -8.46 -10.97
C TYR A 38 27.54 -9.60 -10.20
N ASN A 39 26.82 -10.70 -9.93
CA ASN A 39 27.37 -11.85 -9.20
C ASN A 39 28.53 -12.52 -9.95
N LYS A 40 28.46 -12.59 -11.28
CA LYS A 40 29.56 -13.13 -12.10
C LYS A 40 30.80 -12.23 -12.05
N LEU A 41 30.61 -10.92 -12.13
CA LEU A 41 31.71 -9.95 -12.06
C LEU A 41 32.35 -9.92 -10.67
N LEU A 42 31.54 -10.01 -9.61
CA LEU A 42 32.02 -10.10 -8.23
C LEU A 42 32.95 -11.29 -8.03
N LYS A 43 32.60 -12.45 -8.60
CA LYS A 43 33.44 -13.66 -8.58
C LYS A 43 34.75 -13.52 -9.38
N ARG A 44 34.82 -12.60 -10.34
CA ARG A 44 35.96 -12.45 -11.26
C ARG A 44 36.95 -11.37 -10.83
N MET A 45 36.47 -10.20 -10.37
CA MET A 45 37.30 -9.02 -10.14
C MET A 45 37.39 -8.59 -8.65
N GLY A 46 36.55 -9.13 -7.77
CA GLY A 46 36.42 -8.69 -6.38
C GLY A 46 35.59 -7.40 -6.24
N ASP A 47 35.51 -6.80 -5.05
CA ASP A 47 34.51 -5.75 -4.74
C ASP A 47 34.72 -4.39 -5.47
N LYS A 48 35.93 -4.14 -5.98
CA LYS A 48 36.28 -2.83 -6.53
C LYS A 48 35.76 -2.67 -7.95
N GLY A 49 34.81 -1.76 -8.15
CA GLY A 49 34.38 -1.30 -9.47
C GLY A 49 33.30 -2.14 -10.17
N VAL A 50 32.90 -3.28 -9.60
CA VAL A 50 31.89 -4.22 -10.15
C VAL A 50 30.62 -3.52 -10.60
N ILE A 51 30.17 -2.53 -9.83
CA ILE A 51 28.92 -1.81 -10.09
C ILE A 51 29.02 -0.97 -11.37
N LYS A 52 30.18 -0.36 -11.65
CA LYS A 52 30.40 0.43 -12.86
C LYS A 52 30.41 -0.47 -14.09
N GLU A 53 31.14 -1.58 -14.03
CA GLU A 53 31.18 -2.55 -15.12
C GLU A 53 29.81 -3.22 -15.36
N ALA A 54 29.09 -3.59 -14.30
CA ALA A 54 27.74 -4.14 -14.42
C ALA A 54 26.79 -3.13 -15.09
N SER A 55 26.94 -1.84 -14.78
CA SER A 55 26.16 -0.76 -15.39
C SER A 55 26.47 -0.62 -16.88
N GLU A 56 27.74 -0.68 -17.26
CA GLU A 56 28.18 -0.63 -18.66
C GLU A 56 27.69 -1.83 -19.46
N LEU A 57 27.81 -3.05 -18.92
CA LEU A 57 27.40 -4.28 -19.59
C LEU A 57 25.88 -4.41 -19.76
N THR A 58 25.11 -3.94 -18.78
CA THR A 58 23.64 -4.07 -18.80
C THR A 58 22.93 -2.84 -19.34
N ASN A 59 23.67 -1.76 -19.61
CA ASN A 59 23.14 -0.45 -20.00
C ASN A 59 22.04 0.07 -19.04
N VAL A 60 22.19 -0.25 -17.75
CA VAL A 60 21.31 0.18 -16.67
C VAL A 60 22.08 1.20 -15.84
N PRO A 61 21.51 2.35 -15.48
CA PRO A 61 22.24 3.38 -14.73
C PRO A 61 22.71 2.84 -13.37
N ILE A 62 23.92 3.23 -12.97
CA ILE A 62 24.62 2.82 -11.73
C ILE A 62 23.68 2.82 -10.52
N ARG A 63 22.87 3.88 -10.35
CA ARG A 63 21.93 4.01 -9.22
C ARG A 63 20.87 2.90 -9.19
N THR A 64 20.40 2.45 -10.35
CA THR A 64 19.45 1.34 -10.46
C THR A 64 20.13 0.02 -10.18
N VAL A 65 21.37 -0.19 -10.65
CA VAL A 65 22.18 -1.37 -10.32
C VAL A 65 22.40 -1.46 -8.81
N CYS A 66 22.86 -0.38 -8.16
CA CYS A 66 22.99 -0.32 -6.69
C CYS A 66 21.67 -0.67 -6.00
N ARG A 67 20.55 -0.10 -6.46
CA ARG A 67 19.23 -0.38 -5.88
C ARG A 67 18.86 -1.85 -5.99
N ILE A 68 19.12 -2.49 -7.12
CA ILE A 68 18.84 -3.92 -7.34
C ILE A 68 19.72 -4.78 -6.44
N VAL A 69 21.02 -4.49 -6.37
CA VAL A 69 21.98 -5.23 -5.54
C VAL A 69 21.65 -5.09 -4.05
N SER A 70 21.40 -3.87 -3.56
CA SER A 70 21.08 -3.62 -2.16
C SER A 70 19.70 -4.17 -1.75
N ALA A 71 18.74 -4.21 -2.65
CA ALA A 71 17.42 -4.75 -2.37
C ALA A 71 17.37 -6.29 -2.44
N GLY A 72 18.34 -6.91 -3.12
CA GLY A 72 18.31 -8.34 -3.42
C GLY A 72 17.26 -8.68 -4.47
N SER A 73 17.12 -9.97 -4.80
CA SER A 73 16.10 -10.46 -5.72
C SER A 73 14.70 -10.03 -5.26
N ASN A 74 14.14 -8.99 -5.89
CA ASN A 74 12.89 -8.32 -5.49
C ASN A 74 11.61 -9.09 -5.84
N HIS A 75 11.71 -10.40 -6.07
CA HIS A 75 10.64 -11.22 -6.65
C HIS A 75 9.50 -11.56 -5.72
N LEU A 76 9.62 -11.25 -4.44
CA LEU A 76 8.50 -11.45 -3.54
C LEU A 76 7.76 -10.12 -3.47
N PRO A 77 6.64 -9.94 -4.20
CA PRO A 77 5.73 -8.85 -3.87
C PRO A 77 5.49 -8.95 -2.38
N ARG A 78 5.87 -7.90 -1.63
CA ARG A 78 5.71 -7.87 -0.18
C ARG A 78 4.26 -8.26 0.10
N LYS A 79 4.05 -9.53 0.48
CA LYS A 79 2.71 -10.08 0.66
C LYS A 79 2.09 -9.17 1.69
N ARG A 80 1.07 -8.39 1.28
CA ARG A 80 0.32 -7.58 2.23
C ARG A 80 -0.25 -8.59 3.21
N THR A 81 0.32 -8.65 4.41
CA THR A 81 -0.22 -9.47 5.47
C THR A 81 -1.63 -8.97 5.66
N LYS A 82 -2.61 -9.79 5.25
CA LYS A 82 -4.01 -9.50 5.49
C LYS A 82 -4.11 -9.49 7.01
N ILE A 83 -4.27 -8.29 7.59
CA ILE A 83 -4.45 -8.13 9.03
C ILE A 83 -5.70 -8.94 9.36
N SER A 84 -5.50 -10.13 9.92
CA SER A 84 -6.59 -10.98 10.33
C SER A 84 -7.28 -10.26 11.49
N PHE A 85 -8.60 -10.29 11.47
CA PHE A 85 -9.38 -9.80 12.61
C PHE A 85 -8.94 -10.61 13.83
N LYS A 86 -8.35 -9.94 14.84
CA LYS A 86 -7.89 -10.58 16.08
C LYS A 86 -9.06 -11.38 16.66
N ARG A 87 -8.79 -12.57 17.19
CA ARG A 87 -9.81 -13.40 17.85
C ARG A 87 -10.41 -12.57 18.99
N ILE A 88 -11.69 -12.24 18.86
CA ILE A 88 -12.47 -11.59 19.90
C ILE A 88 -12.86 -12.65 20.93
N ASP A 89 -12.94 -12.25 22.19
CA ASP A 89 -13.26 -13.14 23.30
C ASP A 89 -14.74 -13.54 23.30
N ASN A 90 -15.04 -14.75 23.78
CA ASN A 90 -16.40 -15.28 23.80
C ASN A 90 -17.33 -14.42 24.66
N PHE A 91 -16.81 -13.83 25.74
CA PHE A 91 -17.57 -12.92 26.60
C PHE A 91 -18.05 -11.69 25.83
N THR A 92 -17.17 -11.06 25.07
CA THR A 92 -17.52 -9.90 24.25
C THR A 92 -18.49 -10.25 23.12
N GLU A 93 -18.38 -11.44 22.52
CA GLU A 93 -19.36 -11.91 21.54
C GLU A 93 -20.75 -12.07 22.16
N GLU A 94 -20.84 -12.64 23.37
CA GLU A 94 -22.10 -12.84 24.08
C GLU A 94 -22.72 -11.52 24.52
N HIS A 95 -21.89 -10.59 24.98
CA HIS A 95 -22.33 -9.24 25.33
C HIS A 95 -22.95 -8.50 24.13
N VAL A 96 -22.36 -8.64 22.94
CA VAL A 96 -22.92 -8.08 21.70
C VAL A 96 -24.24 -8.76 21.33
N ARG A 97 -24.33 -10.10 21.42
CA ARG A 97 -25.59 -10.82 21.17
C ARG A 97 -26.71 -10.35 22.08
N ARG A 98 -26.44 -10.27 23.38
CA ARG A 98 -27.43 -9.83 24.38
C ARG A 98 -27.91 -8.41 24.12
N THR A 99 -27.00 -7.50 23.79
CA THR A 99 -27.36 -6.12 23.46
C THR A 99 -28.29 -6.06 22.26
N ILE A 100 -28.00 -6.80 21.19
CA ILE A 100 -28.87 -6.87 19.99
C ILE A 100 -30.23 -7.50 20.33
N TYR A 101 -30.23 -8.55 21.13
CA TYR A 101 -31.46 -9.22 21.52
C TYR A 101 -32.39 -8.28 22.31
N ASN A 102 -31.83 -7.43 23.18
CA ASN A 102 -32.61 -6.41 23.90
C ASN A 102 -33.27 -5.40 22.94
N PHE A 103 -32.61 -5.01 21.85
CA PHE A 103 -33.24 -4.16 20.83
C PHE A 103 -34.43 -4.85 20.17
N TYR A 104 -34.31 -6.14 19.83
CA TYR A 104 -35.42 -6.90 19.26
C TYR A 104 -36.56 -7.12 20.26
N LEU A 105 -36.28 -7.27 21.56
CA LEU A 105 -37.32 -7.32 22.60
C LEU A 105 -38.11 -6.00 22.66
N ASN A 106 -37.46 -4.87 22.38
CA ASN A 106 -38.10 -3.56 22.32
C ASN A 106 -38.80 -3.28 20.97
N ASN A 107 -38.83 -4.25 20.05
CA ASN A 107 -39.33 -4.11 18.67
C ASN A 107 -38.61 -3.03 17.84
N GLU A 108 -37.36 -2.71 18.19
CA GLU A 108 -36.52 -1.77 17.44
C GLU A 108 -35.62 -2.52 16.48
N ILE A 109 -35.43 -1.98 15.27
CA ILE A 109 -34.44 -2.50 14.30
C ILE A 109 -33.16 -1.69 14.50
N PRO A 110 -32.14 -2.23 15.20
CA PRO A 110 -31.01 -1.43 15.59
C PRO A 110 -30.07 -1.17 14.41
N THR A 111 -29.64 0.07 14.29
CA THR A 111 -28.55 0.45 13.37
C THR A 111 -27.19 0.14 13.98
N LEU A 112 -26.16 0.00 13.15
CA LEU A 112 -24.78 -0.27 13.61
C LEU A 112 -24.33 0.75 14.67
N ARG A 113 -24.69 2.02 14.46
CA ARG A 113 -24.33 3.14 15.34
C ARG A 113 -25.04 3.06 16.69
N GLU A 114 -26.31 2.69 16.71
CA GLU A 114 -27.08 2.51 17.96
C GLU A 114 -26.54 1.34 18.78
N ILE A 115 -26.23 0.22 18.13
CA ILE A 115 -25.59 -0.93 18.79
C ILE A 115 -24.25 -0.49 19.40
N TYR A 116 -23.44 0.24 18.64
CA TYR A 116 -22.15 0.74 19.12
C TYR A 116 -22.31 1.65 20.34
N GLN A 117 -23.24 2.61 20.30
CA GLN A 117 -23.50 3.51 21.42
C GLN A 117 -24.00 2.78 22.67
N SER A 118 -24.92 1.82 22.51
CA SER A 118 -25.40 1.01 23.62
C SER A 118 -24.30 0.16 24.25
N LEU A 119 -23.41 -0.41 23.43
CA LEU A 119 -22.25 -1.17 23.91
C LEU A 119 -21.22 -0.29 24.63
N MET A 120 -20.99 0.94 24.17
CA MET A 120 -20.09 1.88 24.86
C MET A 120 -20.65 2.38 26.19
N ARG A 121 -21.99 2.50 26.31
CA ARG A 121 -22.66 2.93 27.54
C ARG A 121 -22.71 1.84 28.60
N SER A 122 -22.62 0.56 28.20
CA SER A 122 -22.65 -0.56 29.15
C SER A 122 -21.38 -0.60 30.02
N GLU A 123 -21.54 -0.96 31.30
CA GLU A 123 -20.44 -1.12 32.26
C GLU A 123 -19.37 -2.12 31.80
N ALA A 124 -19.73 -3.05 30.90
CA ALA A 124 -18.82 -4.04 30.34
C ALA A 124 -17.78 -3.45 29.35
N GLY A 125 -17.92 -2.18 28.93
CA GLY A 125 -16.93 -1.43 28.16
C GLY A 125 -16.53 -2.10 26.83
N PHE A 126 -17.13 -1.69 25.72
CA PHE A 126 -16.70 -2.18 24.41
C PHE A 126 -15.43 -1.46 23.92
N GLU A 127 -14.28 -2.13 24.04
CA GLU A 127 -12.95 -1.58 23.72
C GLU A 127 -12.66 -1.44 22.21
N TYR A 128 -13.53 -1.95 21.35
CA TYR A 128 -13.27 -2.04 19.91
C TYR A 128 -13.91 -0.88 19.14
N SER A 129 -13.41 -0.62 17.93
CA SER A 129 -14.00 0.38 17.01
C SER A 129 -15.35 -0.07 16.41
N GLU A 130 -16.09 0.88 15.85
CA GLU A 130 -17.32 0.59 15.10
C GLU A 130 -17.07 -0.33 13.90
N THR A 131 -15.94 -0.16 13.20
CA THR A 131 -15.58 -1.02 12.05
C THR A 131 -15.34 -2.48 12.47
N THR A 132 -14.82 -2.69 13.68
CA THR A 132 -14.59 -4.01 14.26
C THR A 132 -15.89 -4.64 14.74
N LEU A 133 -16.83 -3.84 15.28
CA LEU A 133 -18.19 -4.29 15.57
C LEU A 133 -18.90 -4.79 14.31
N TRP A 134 -18.83 -4.05 13.20
CA TRP A 134 -19.41 -4.47 11.93
C TRP A 134 -18.88 -5.83 11.44
N ARG A 135 -17.57 -6.05 11.57
CA ARG A 135 -16.93 -7.35 11.24
C ARG A 135 -17.40 -8.45 12.18
N LEU A 136 -17.53 -8.16 13.48
CA LEU A 136 -18.02 -9.11 14.48
C LEU A 136 -19.48 -9.50 14.21
N LEU A 137 -20.35 -8.54 13.89
CA LEU A 137 -21.75 -8.80 13.55
C LEU A 137 -21.87 -9.73 12.33
N LYS A 138 -21.03 -9.51 11.31
CA LYS A 138 -20.95 -10.44 10.16
C LYS A 138 -20.46 -11.83 10.55
N LYS A 139 -19.49 -11.93 11.46
CA LYS A 139 -18.99 -13.22 11.98
C LYS A 139 -20.07 -13.96 12.77
N LEU A 140 -20.89 -13.23 13.52
CA LEU A 140 -22.02 -13.76 14.30
C LEU A 140 -23.22 -14.17 13.42
N GLY A 141 -23.21 -13.86 12.12
CA GLY A 141 -24.28 -14.23 11.19
C GLY A 141 -25.38 -13.20 11.02
N PHE A 142 -25.26 -12.01 11.62
CA PHE A 142 -26.23 -10.93 11.42
C PHE A 142 -26.12 -10.38 9.99
N LYS A 143 -27.29 -10.16 9.37
CA LYS A 143 -27.41 -9.58 8.03
C LYS A 143 -27.99 -8.17 8.14
N TYR A 144 -27.50 -7.28 7.30
CA TYR A 144 -28.00 -5.92 7.21
C TYR A 144 -29.06 -5.84 6.12
N GLY A 145 -30.23 -5.31 6.46
CA GLY A 145 -31.25 -4.89 5.51
C GLY A 145 -31.16 -3.39 5.26
N LYS A 146 -31.67 -2.93 4.11
CA LYS A 146 -31.99 -1.51 3.96
C LYS A 146 -33.24 -1.23 4.76
N CYS A 147 -33.18 -0.31 5.71
CA CYS A 147 -34.40 0.25 6.28
C CYS A 147 -35.05 1.11 5.19
N SER A 148 -36.10 0.60 4.55
CA SER A 148 -37.02 1.46 3.81
C SER A 148 -37.80 2.24 4.87
N SER A 149 -37.30 3.42 5.23
CA SER A 149 -38.06 4.35 6.06
C SER A 149 -39.44 4.55 5.42
N GLN A 150 -40.50 4.20 6.16
CA GLN A 150 -41.86 4.68 5.91
C GLN A 150 -42.03 6.04 6.58
#